data_AF-A0A928IHI4-F1
#
_entry.id   AF-A0A928IHI4-F1
#
_cell.length_a   1.000
_cell.length_b   1.000
_cell.length_c   1.000
_cell.angle_alpha   90.00
_cell.angle_beta   90.00
_cell.angle_gamma   90.00
#
_symmetry.space_group_name_H-M   'P 1'
#
loop_
_entity.id
_entity.type
_entity.pdbx_description
1 polymer ?
#
loop_
_entity_poly.entity_id
_entity_poly.type
_entity_poly.pdbx_seq_one_letter_code
_entity_poly.pdbx_strand_id
1 'polypeptide(L)'
;MLNFPAEKERHTEGELYKTVELYGRTFTLYYGYYEECDRENPLCEPIVIYPDFIKEPIYTDKGEPFVTMMQDACPYYNGNAKYTPDITCAECKYFRHGKEWFGICRAESNRKNE
;
A
#
# COMPACT_ATOMS: atom_id res chain seq x y z
N MET A 1 22.58 -13.84 32.23
CA MET A 1 22.30 -12.49 31.71
C MET A 1 21.34 -12.65 30.56
N LEU A 2 20.12 -12.12 30.68
CA LEU A 2 19.18 -12.07 29.56
C LEU A 2 19.64 -10.92 28.66
N ASN A 3 20.07 -11.24 27.44
CA ASN A 3 20.32 -10.23 26.41
C ASN A 3 18.96 -9.65 26.02
N PHE A 4 18.66 -8.45 26.49
CA PHE A 4 17.59 -7.65 25.91
C PHE A 4 18.03 -7.22 24.51
N PRO A 5 17.21 -7.44 23.46
CA PRO A 5 17.55 -6.94 22.13
C PRO A 5 17.73 -5.43 22.19
N ALA A 6 18.72 -4.94 21.44
CA ALA A 6 19.02 -3.52 21.30
C ALA A 6 17.74 -2.71 21.10
N GLU A 7 17.63 -1.55 21.75
CA GLU A 7 16.51 -0.62 21.60
C GLU A 7 16.18 -0.47 20.11
N LYS A 8 15.03 -1.01 19.71
CA LYS A 8 14.52 -0.87 18.35
C LYS A 8 14.29 0.62 18.13
N GLU A 9 14.91 1.17 17.09
CA GLU A 9 14.77 2.57 16.73
C GLU A 9 13.26 2.88 16.59
N ARG A 10 12.73 3.73 17.47
CA ARG A 10 11.31 4.07 17.46
C ARG A 10 11.08 5.21 16.49
N HIS A 11 10.30 4.96 15.45
CA HIS A 11 9.89 6.00 14.52
C HIS A 11 8.83 6.90 15.14
N THR A 12 8.76 8.14 14.66
CA THR A 12 7.76 9.13 15.07
C THR A 12 6.76 9.39 13.95
N GLU A 13 5.52 9.74 14.29
CA GLU A 13 4.53 10.13 13.29
C GLU A 13 5.00 11.37 12.50
N GLY A 14 4.88 11.31 11.17
CA GLY A 14 5.35 12.34 10.24
C GLY A 14 6.82 12.19 9.85
N GLU A 15 7.56 11.25 10.43
CA GLU A 15 8.93 10.94 10.00
C GLU A 15 8.93 10.37 8.58
N LEU A 16 9.85 10.87 7.74
CA LEU A 16 10.02 10.37 6.38
C LEU A 16 10.53 8.93 6.43
N TYR A 17 9.74 8.00 5.88
CA TYR A 17 10.19 6.63 5.64
C TYR A 17 11.01 6.57 4.34
N LYS A 18 10.38 6.95 3.21
CA LYS A 18 11.00 6.76 1.89
C LYS A 18 10.32 7.58 0.80
N THR A 19 11.11 8.05 -0.16
CA THR A 19 10.58 8.54 -1.45
C THR A 19 10.76 7.46 -2.52
N VAL A 20 9.67 7.15 -3.23
CA VAL A 20 9.58 6.06 -4.18
C VAL A 20 9.13 6.61 -5.54
N GLU A 21 10.01 6.47 -6.53
CA GLU A 21 9.66 6.73 -7.93
C GLU A 21 9.23 5.42 -8.62
N LEU A 22 8.03 5.44 -9.20
CA LEU A 22 7.40 4.29 -9.85
C LEU A 22 6.49 4.76 -11.01
N TYR A 23 6.71 4.21 -12.21
CA TYR A 23 5.94 4.52 -13.43
C TYR A 23 5.73 6.03 -13.72
N GLY A 24 6.78 6.84 -13.53
CA GLY A 24 6.73 8.29 -13.79
C GLY A 24 6.01 9.11 -12.71
N ARG A 25 5.64 8.49 -11.58
CA ARG A 25 5.11 9.18 -10.40
C ARG A 25 6.08 9.03 -9.23
N THR A 26 6.07 10.02 -8.34
CA THR A 26 6.84 10.01 -7.10
C THR A 26 5.88 10.00 -5.92
N PHE A 27 6.11 9.08 -4.99
CA PHE A 27 5.34 8.94 -3.76
C PHE A 27 6.28 9.09 -2.57
N THR A 28 5.93 9.96 -1.63
CA THR A 28 6.67 10.13 -0.39
C THR A 28 5.88 9.49 0.74
N LEU A 29 6.47 8.48 1.37
CA LEU A 29 5.87 7.68 2.43
C LEU A 29 6.40 8.17 3.78
N TYR A 30 5.51 8.26 4.75
CA TYR A 30 5.81 8.70 6.11
C TYR A 30 5.31 7.65 7.10
N TYR A 31 5.90 7.66 8.29
CA TYR A 31 5.37 6.92 9.42
C TYR A 31 4.14 7.63 10.00
N GLY A 32 3.16 6.86 10.46
CA GLY A 32 1.93 7.37 11.07
C GLY A 32 0.99 6.25 11.49
N TYR A 33 -0.29 6.58 11.61
CA TYR A 33 -1.35 5.65 12.03
C TYR A 33 -2.50 5.66 11.02
N TYR A 34 -3.09 4.50 10.73
CA TYR A 34 -4.29 4.43 9.88
C TYR A 34 -5.54 4.88 10.63
N GLU A 35 -5.60 4.62 11.94
CA GLU A 35 -6.76 4.90 12.80
C GLU A 35 -6.34 5.74 14.02
N GLU A 36 -7.24 6.60 14.50
CA GLU A 36 -6.97 7.46 15.67
C GLU A 36 -6.76 6.64 16.95
N CYS A 37 -7.48 5.52 17.10
CA CYS A 37 -7.35 4.66 18.28
C CYS A 37 -5.95 4.01 18.37
N ASP A 38 -5.27 3.78 17.24
CA ASP A 38 -3.89 3.31 17.24
C ASP A 38 -2.92 4.42 17.64
N ARG A 39 -3.17 5.67 17.22
CA ARG A 39 -2.37 6.84 17.63
C ARG A 39 -2.45 7.08 19.14
N GLU A 40 -3.64 6.91 19.74
CA GLU A 40 -3.86 7.12 21.17
C GLU A 40 -3.32 5.96 22.04
N ASN A 41 -3.07 4.79 21.45
CA ASN A 41 -2.59 3.62 22.16
C ASN A 41 -1.05 3.65 22.31
N PRO A 42 -0.50 3.81 23.53
CA PRO A 42 0.95 3.89 23.73
C PRO A 42 1.71 2.58 23.44
N LEU A 43 0.99 1.47 23.18
CA LEU A 43 1.56 0.20 22.76
C LEU A 43 1.66 0.07 21.23
N CYS A 44 1.05 0.98 20.47
CA CYS A 44 1.10 1.00 19.01
C CYS A 44 2.22 1.94 18.54
N GLU A 45 3.17 1.39 17.79
CA GLU A 45 4.22 2.17 17.11
C GLU A 45 3.68 2.70 15.76
N PRO A 46 4.10 3.90 15.30
CA PRO A 46 3.78 4.37 13.97
C PRO A 46 4.28 3.38 12.90
N ILE A 47 3.49 3.18 11.86
CA ILE A 47 3.80 2.30 10.72
C ILE A 47 3.86 3.09 9.42
N VAL A 48 4.38 2.50 8.37
CA VAL A 48 4.44 3.13 7.05
C VAL A 48 3.02 3.32 6.51
N ILE A 49 2.67 4.58 6.22
CA ILE A 49 1.39 4.95 5.63
C ILE A 49 1.52 5.00 4.11
N TYR A 50 0.76 4.14 3.45
CA TYR A 50 0.67 4.09 1.99
C TYR A 50 -0.48 4.96 1.47
N PRO A 51 -0.38 5.55 0.26
CA PRO A 51 -1.47 6.32 -0.32
C PRO A 51 -2.75 5.51 -0.46
N ASP A 52 -3.88 6.14 -0.16
CA ASP A 52 -5.21 5.58 -0.36
C ASP A 52 -5.67 5.82 -1.81
N PHE A 53 -5.29 4.91 -2.70
CA PHE A 53 -5.66 4.99 -4.12
C PHE A 53 -7.15 4.74 -4.40
N ILE A 54 -7.95 4.34 -3.40
CA ILE A 54 -9.41 4.27 -3.52
C ILE A 54 -9.99 5.67 -3.34
N LYS A 55 -9.57 6.40 -2.31
CA LYS A 55 -10.04 7.77 -2.05
C LYS A 55 -9.45 8.77 -3.04
N GLU A 56 -8.16 8.66 -3.34
CA GLU A 56 -7.41 9.56 -4.21
C GLU A 56 -6.73 8.75 -5.32
N PRO A 57 -7.47 8.38 -6.39
CA PRO A 57 -6.93 7.54 -7.44
C PRO A 57 -5.86 8.27 -8.25
N ILE A 58 -4.70 7.62 -8.38
CA ILE A 58 -3.57 8.09 -9.17
C ILE A 58 -3.34 7.10 -10.30
N TYR A 59 -2.97 7.63 -11.46
CA TYR A 59 -2.75 6.83 -12.68
C TYR A 59 -1.38 7.11 -13.28
N THR A 60 -0.82 6.09 -13.94
CA THR A 60 0.33 6.26 -14.83
C THR A 60 -0.06 7.09 -16.05
N ASP A 61 0.92 7.52 -16.83
CA ASP A 61 0.66 8.23 -18.11
C ASP A 61 -0.04 7.34 -19.16
N LYS A 62 -0.12 6.02 -18.91
CA LYS A 62 -0.88 5.07 -19.73
C LYS A 62 -2.29 4.80 -19.19
N GLY A 63 -2.72 5.54 -18.17
CA GLY A 63 -4.01 5.36 -17.52
C GLY A 63 -4.12 4.09 -16.66
N GLU A 64 -3.03 3.37 -16.37
CA GLU A 64 -3.05 2.24 -15.43
C GLU A 64 -3.16 2.79 -13.99
N PRO A 65 -4.14 2.39 -13.18
CA PRO A 65 -4.25 2.91 -11.82
C PRO A 65 -3.17 2.31 -10.91
N PHE A 66 -2.65 3.11 -9.99
CA PHE A 66 -1.88 2.61 -8.87
C PHE A 66 -2.80 1.95 -7.84
N VAL A 67 -2.31 0.87 -7.22
CA VAL A 67 -3.03 0.12 -6.17
C VAL A 67 -2.05 -0.37 -5.12
N THR A 68 -2.48 -0.50 -3.87
CA THR A 68 -1.69 -1.19 -2.84
C THR A 68 -1.96 -2.69 -2.87
N MET A 69 -1.02 -3.49 -2.37
CA MET A 69 -1.14 -4.95 -2.29
C MET A 69 -2.34 -5.38 -1.42
N MET A 70 -2.54 -4.66 -0.31
CA MET A 70 -3.59 -4.93 0.68
C MET A 70 -4.94 -4.32 0.32
N GLN A 71 -5.04 -3.62 -0.81
CA GLN A 71 -6.29 -3.04 -1.25
C GLN A 71 -7.31 -4.13 -1.59
N ASP A 72 -8.54 -3.95 -1.13
CA ASP A 72 -9.65 -4.84 -1.45
C ASP A 72 -9.80 -5.05 -2.95
N ALA A 73 -10.15 -6.27 -3.34
CA ALA A 73 -10.33 -6.62 -4.72
C ALA A 73 -11.51 -5.89 -5.37
N CYS A 74 -11.26 -5.35 -6.57
CA CYS A 74 -12.29 -4.72 -7.38
C CYS A 74 -13.21 -5.75 -8.08
N PRO A 75 -14.34 -5.32 -8.68
CA PRO A 75 -15.24 -6.21 -9.43
C PRO A 75 -14.61 -6.97 -10.61
N TYR A 76 -13.46 -6.50 -11.12
CA TYR A 76 -12.72 -7.14 -12.22
C TYR A 76 -11.59 -8.05 -11.74
N TYR A 77 -11.59 -8.41 -10.45
CA TYR A 77 -10.62 -9.31 -9.86
C TYR A 77 -10.51 -10.62 -10.64
N ASN A 78 -9.27 -11.05 -10.90
CA ASN A 78 -8.97 -12.30 -11.56
C ASN A 78 -7.86 -13.02 -10.81
N GLY A 79 -8.21 -13.56 -9.64
CA GLY A 79 -7.35 -14.43 -8.85
C GLY A 79 -8.09 -15.71 -8.47
N ASN A 80 -7.48 -16.51 -7.60
CA ASN A 80 -8.06 -17.78 -7.17
C ASN A 80 -8.54 -17.71 -5.71
N ALA A 81 -9.79 -17.28 -5.54
CA ALA A 81 -10.44 -17.12 -4.24
C ALA A 81 -10.56 -18.44 -3.44
N LYS A 82 -10.32 -19.61 -4.07
CA LYS A 82 -10.29 -20.89 -3.35
C LYS A 82 -9.04 -21.05 -2.48
N TYR A 83 -7.94 -20.41 -2.86
CA TYR A 83 -6.65 -20.54 -2.17
C TYR A 83 -6.28 -19.32 -1.31
N THR A 84 -6.98 -18.20 -1.53
CA THR A 84 -6.72 -16.91 -0.88
C THR A 84 -8.04 -16.39 -0.33
N PRO A 85 -8.34 -16.62 0.96
CA PRO A 85 -9.59 -16.13 1.55
C PRO A 85 -9.63 -14.59 1.56
N ASP A 86 -8.46 -13.97 1.67
CA ASP A 86 -8.30 -12.52 1.58
C ASP A 86 -8.19 -12.11 0.10
N ILE A 87 -9.32 -11.69 -0.48
CA ILE A 87 -9.40 -11.28 -1.87
C ILE A 87 -8.87 -9.85 -2.00
N THR A 88 -7.56 -9.70 -2.19
CA THR A 88 -6.88 -8.40 -2.32
C THR A 88 -6.25 -8.22 -3.69
N CYS A 89 -5.75 -7.02 -3.98
CA CYS A 89 -5.03 -6.75 -5.23
C CYS A 89 -3.77 -7.62 -5.38
N ALA A 90 -3.06 -7.96 -4.30
CA ALA A 90 -1.87 -8.81 -4.35
C ALA A 90 -2.13 -10.18 -5.01
N GLU A 91 -3.34 -10.72 -4.86
CA GLU A 91 -3.74 -12.04 -5.35
C GLU A 91 -4.35 -12.00 -6.76
N CYS A 92 -4.55 -10.79 -7.31
CA CYS A 92 -5.11 -10.60 -8.64
C CYS A 92 -4.04 -10.78 -9.73
N LYS A 93 -4.33 -11.56 -10.77
CA LYS A 93 -3.45 -11.70 -11.95
C LYS A 93 -3.16 -10.39 -12.67
N TYR A 94 -4.03 -9.39 -12.51
CA TYR A 94 -3.84 -8.07 -13.10
C TYR A 94 -2.93 -7.15 -12.27
N PHE A 95 -2.55 -7.53 -11.06
CA PHE A 95 -1.60 -6.75 -10.30
C PHE A 95 -0.18 -6.93 -10.88
N ARG A 96 0.47 -5.82 -11.26
CA ARG A 96 1.93 -5.81 -11.45
C ARG A 96 2.55 -5.16 -10.23
N HIS A 97 3.34 -5.95 -9.51
CA HIS A 97 4.14 -5.47 -8.39
C HIS A 97 5.09 -4.36 -8.83
N GLY A 98 5.15 -3.31 -8.01
CA GLY A 98 6.02 -2.15 -8.20
C GLY A 98 7.17 -2.14 -7.21
N LYS A 99 7.18 -1.15 -6.32
CA LYS A 99 8.13 -0.97 -5.22
C LYS A 99 7.34 -0.84 -3.92
N GLU A 100 7.94 -1.21 -2.81
CA GLU A 100 7.25 -1.30 -1.52
C GLU A 100 5.98 -2.17 -1.65
N TRP A 101 4.87 -1.74 -1.04
CA TRP A 101 3.61 -2.47 -1.01
C TRP A 101 2.60 -1.97 -2.04
N PHE A 102 3.04 -1.27 -3.09
CA PHE A 102 2.14 -0.81 -4.16
C PHE A 102 2.70 -1.05 -5.56
N GLY A 103 1.78 -1.10 -6.51
CA GLY A 103 2.03 -1.41 -7.90
C GLY A 103 0.95 -0.78 -8.78
N ILE A 104 0.65 -1.43 -9.90
CA ILE A 104 -0.38 -0.98 -10.83
C ILE A 104 -1.35 -2.09 -11.19
N CYS A 105 -2.58 -1.72 -11.52
CA CYS A 105 -3.56 -2.62 -12.12
C CYS A 105 -3.41 -2.64 -13.65
N ARG A 106 -3.40 -3.85 -14.21
CA ARG A 106 -3.39 -4.14 -15.66
C ARG A 106 -4.76 -4.40 -16.26
N ALA A 107 -5.81 -4.42 -15.44
CA ALA A 107 -7.14 -4.67 -15.96
C ALA A 107 -7.55 -3.50 -16.84
N GLU A 108 -7.78 -3.75 -18.13
CA GLU A 108 -8.20 -2.72 -19.09
C GLU A 108 -9.48 -2.02 -18.62
N SER A 109 -10.41 -2.75 -17.97
CA SER A 109 -11.64 -2.21 -17.39
C SER A 109 -11.42 -1.16 -16.29
N ASN A 110 -10.24 -1.13 -15.66
CA ASN A 110 -9.89 -0.18 -14.61
C ASN A 110 -9.01 0.97 -15.11
N ARG A 111 -8.66 0.99 -16.40
CA ARG A 111 -7.90 2.13 -16.93
C ARG A 111 -8.73 3.40 -16.84
N LYS A 112 -8.03 4.53 -16.65
CA LYS A 112 -8.64 5.84 -16.80
C LYS A 112 -9.11 6.01 -18.23
N ASN A 113 -10.43 6.06 -18.42
CA ASN A 113 -11.01 6.46 -19.69
C ASN A 113 -10.73 7.95 -19.90
N GLU A 114 -10.31 8.32 -21.11
CA GLU A 114 -10.18 9.72 -21.54
C GLU A 114 -11.53 10.43 -21.58
#